data_AF-A0A838RZR3-F1
#
_entry.id   AF-A0A838RZR3-F1
#
_cell.length_a   1.000
_cell.length_b   1.000
_cell.length_c   1.000
_cell.angle_alpha   90.00
_cell.angle_beta   90.00
_cell.angle_gamma   90.00
#
_symmetry.space_group_name_H-M   'P 1'
#
loop_
_entity.id
_entity.type
_entity.pdbx_description
1 polymer ?
#
loop_
_entity_poly.entity_id
_entity_poly.type
_entity_poly.pdbx_seq_one_letter_code
_entity_poly.pdbx_strand_id
1 'polypeptide(L)'
;MACKENEWEAREKSFRLPAGRPRLIAIDGNERLLDDQLSETLPVWSPDSSKVATAFETDVAIYDAAYNKPTQARIPLRDTLIAASITYEEKNAIGKKKSDDNKDEAEPARTSQGPPPSFNPIVRVEWPSPETLYFQTAYVRVYTNETINTFRRWHRLWLSPQAAVLK
;
A
#
# COMPACT_ATOMS: atom_id res chain seq x y z
N MET A 1 10.49 -7.35 10.26
CA MET A 1 10.26 -5.91 10.57
C MET A 1 10.34 -5.74 12.08
N ALA A 2 10.65 -4.53 12.56
CA ALA A 2 10.57 -4.27 14.01
C ALA A 2 9.89 -2.93 14.31
N CYS A 3 9.16 -2.91 15.42
CA CYS A 3 8.42 -1.77 15.94
C CYS A 3 8.85 -1.57 17.40
N LYS A 4 8.86 -0.33 17.89
CA LYS A 4 9.06 -0.11 19.33
C LYS A 4 7.77 -0.47 20.09
N GLU A 5 7.89 -0.90 21.33
CA GLU A 5 6.74 -1.30 22.15
C GLU A 5 5.70 -0.18 22.28
N ASN A 6 6.14 1.05 22.52
CA ASN A 6 5.25 2.20 22.63
C ASN A 6 4.51 2.51 21.31
N GLU A 7 5.14 2.28 20.16
CA GLU A 7 4.53 2.42 18.84
C GLU A 7 3.51 1.29 18.59
N TRP A 8 3.81 0.07 19.03
CA TRP A 8 2.90 -1.06 19.00
C TRP A 8 1.63 -0.78 19.83
N GLU A 9 1.79 -0.43 21.10
CA GLU A 9 0.67 -0.14 22.01
C GLU A 9 -0.24 0.99 21.48
N ALA A 10 0.34 2.06 20.93
CA ALA A 10 -0.42 3.17 20.37
C ALA A 10 -1.29 2.75 19.16
N ARG A 11 -0.78 1.80 18.35
CA ARG A 11 -1.50 1.29 17.18
C ARG A 11 -2.57 0.29 17.56
N GLU A 12 -2.29 -0.57 18.54
CA GLU A 12 -3.27 -1.50 19.10
C GLU A 12 -4.47 -0.74 19.68
N LYS A 13 -4.23 0.31 20.49
CA LYS A 13 -5.29 1.22 20.99
C LYS A 13 -6.08 1.89 19.88
N SER A 14 -5.48 2.03 18.69
CA SER A 14 -6.10 2.60 17.51
C SER A 14 -6.71 1.55 16.58
N PHE A 15 -6.72 0.26 16.93
CA PHE A 15 -7.22 -0.84 16.09
C PHE A 15 -6.60 -0.88 14.67
N ARG A 16 -5.35 -0.42 14.54
CA ARG A 16 -4.63 -0.41 13.26
C ARG A 16 -3.87 -1.72 13.05
N LEU A 17 -3.50 -1.97 11.79
CA LEU A 17 -2.62 -3.10 11.46
C LEU A 17 -1.27 -2.99 12.19
N PRO A 18 -0.67 -4.14 12.55
CA PRO A 18 0.73 -4.23 12.92
C PRO A 18 1.59 -3.52 11.88
N ALA A 19 2.54 -2.73 12.36
CA ALA A 19 3.49 -2.05 11.50
C ALA A 19 4.90 -2.24 12.03
N GLY A 20 5.89 -2.08 11.16
CA GLY A 20 7.27 -2.08 11.58
C GLY A 20 8.17 -1.47 10.53
N ARG A 21 9.39 -1.16 10.95
CA ARG A 21 10.44 -0.67 10.05
C ARG A 21 10.97 -1.83 9.22
N PRO A 22 10.99 -1.69 7.88
CA PRO A 22 11.52 -2.73 7.00
C PRO A 22 13.04 -2.85 7.19
N ARG A 23 13.51 -4.09 7.29
CA ARG A 23 14.92 -4.43 7.48
C ARG A 23 15.22 -5.76 6.82
N LEU A 24 16.46 -5.93 6.36
CA LEU A 24 17.00 -7.22 5.96
C LEU A 24 17.85 -7.77 7.10
N ILE A 25 17.77 -9.07 7.32
CA ILE A 25 18.58 -9.78 8.29
C ILE A 25 19.39 -10.80 7.49
N ALA A 26 20.71 -10.66 7.50
CA ALA A 26 21.61 -11.61 6.88
C ALA A 26 21.72 -12.88 7.74
N ILE A 27 22.24 -13.96 7.15
CA ILE A 27 22.34 -15.27 7.80
C ILE A 27 23.27 -15.22 9.03
N ASP A 28 24.25 -14.32 9.01
CA ASP A 28 25.17 -14.04 10.13
C ASP A 28 24.53 -13.20 11.25
N GLY A 29 23.25 -12.82 11.12
CA GLY A 29 22.51 -11.98 12.06
C GLY A 29 22.71 -10.48 11.85
N ASN A 30 23.49 -10.06 10.84
CA ASN A 30 23.66 -8.63 10.56
C ASN A 30 22.36 -8.03 10.03
N GLU A 31 21.90 -6.97 10.67
CA GLU A 31 20.69 -6.25 10.28
C GLU A 31 21.02 -5.01 9.43
N ARG A 32 20.28 -4.85 8.33
CA ARG A 32 20.29 -3.64 7.52
C ARG A 32 18.92 -2.99 7.52
N LEU A 33 18.83 -1.79 8.09
CA LEU A 33 17.64 -0.96 8.03
C LEU A 33 17.40 -0.49 6.58
N LEU A 34 16.19 -0.70 6.07
CA LEU A 34 15.82 -0.26 4.72
C LEU A 34 15.19 1.14 4.74
N ASP A 35 14.33 1.39 5.72
CA ASP A 35 13.65 2.67 5.94
C ASP A 35 13.33 2.83 7.44
N ASP A 36 13.29 4.07 7.92
CA ASP A 36 12.97 4.40 9.31
C ASP A 36 11.46 4.64 9.53
N GLN A 37 10.67 4.71 8.46
CA GLN A 37 9.22 4.81 8.54
C GLN A 37 8.57 3.46 8.90
N LEU A 38 7.46 3.54 9.64
CA LEU A 38 6.62 2.38 9.92
C LEU A 38 5.85 1.97 8.67
N SER A 39 6.04 0.74 8.22
CA SER A 39 5.28 0.12 7.16
C SER A 39 4.23 -0.82 7.74
N GLU A 40 2.97 -0.68 7.30
CA GLU A 40 1.88 -1.61 7.62
C GLU A 40 1.89 -2.85 6.71
N THR A 41 2.73 -2.83 5.67
CA THR A 41 2.80 -3.90 4.68
C THR A 41 4.02 -4.78 4.91
N LEU A 42 3.83 -6.09 4.76
CA LEU A 42 4.96 -7.02 4.78
C LEU A 42 5.84 -6.76 3.55
N PRO A 43 7.17 -6.72 3.70
CA PRO A 43 8.07 -6.63 2.56
C PRO A 43 7.97 -7.90 1.72
N VAL A 44 8.09 -7.74 0.40
CA VAL A 44 8.10 -8.84 -0.56
C VAL A 44 9.37 -8.80 -1.41
N TRP A 45 9.91 -9.98 -1.70
CA TRP A 45 11.07 -10.11 -2.56
C TRP A 45 10.67 -10.08 -4.03
N SER A 46 11.53 -9.50 -4.87
CA SER A 46 11.47 -9.74 -6.30
C SER A 46 11.72 -11.22 -6.60
N PRO A 47 11.19 -11.78 -7.71
CA PRO A 47 11.35 -13.20 -8.02
C PRO A 47 12.80 -13.66 -8.18
N ASP A 48 13.70 -12.76 -8.57
CA ASP A 48 15.13 -13.00 -8.73
C ASP A 48 15.94 -12.75 -7.43
N SER A 49 15.26 -12.40 -6.32
CA SER A 49 15.86 -12.07 -5.03
C SER A 49 16.85 -10.90 -5.05
N SER A 50 16.88 -10.08 -6.11
CA SER A 50 17.79 -8.94 -6.21
C SER A 50 17.26 -7.69 -5.48
N LYS A 51 15.95 -7.60 -5.28
CA LYS A 51 15.26 -6.44 -4.71
C LYS A 51 14.20 -6.85 -3.69
N VAL A 52 13.86 -5.90 -2.84
CA VAL A 52 12.77 -6.00 -1.88
C VAL A 52 11.86 -4.79 -2.03
N ALA A 53 10.55 -5.02 -2.08
CA ALA A 53 9.55 -3.98 -2.05
C ALA A 53 8.80 -3.95 -0.72
N THR A 54 8.41 -2.76 -0.29
CA THR A 54 7.43 -2.53 0.77
C THR A 54 6.54 -1.36 0.36
N ALA A 55 5.43 -1.15 1.05
CA ALA A 55 4.57 -0.01 0.83
C ALA A 55 4.25 0.71 2.14
N PHE A 56 4.18 2.03 2.03
CA PHE A 56 3.69 2.92 3.06
C PHE A 56 2.26 3.33 2.71
N GLU A 57 1.72 4.34 3.41
CA GLU A 57 0.35 4.80 3.24
C GLU A 57 -0.05 4.96 1.76
N THR A 58 0.76 5.66 0.98
CA THR A 58 0.49 5.96 -0.45
C THR A 58 1.63 5.64 -1.39
N ASP A 59 2.73 5.10 -0.90
CA ASP A 59 3.97 4.98 -1.68
C ASP A 59 4.43 3.54 -1.69
N VAL A 60 4.98 3.10 -2.81
CA VAL A 60 5.71 1.84 -2.91
C VAL A 60 7.19 2.16 -2.91
N ALA A 61 7.96 1.52 -2.04
CA ALA A 61 9.40 1.65 -1.98
C ALA A 61 10.07 0.33 -2.38
N ILE A 62 11.08 0.42 -3.25
CA ILE A 62 11.87 -0.70 -3.75
C ILE A 62 13.33 -0.46 -3.38
N TYR A 63 13.96 -1.48 -2.81
CA TYR A 63 15.33 -1.46 -2.32
C TYR A 63 16.16 -2.56 -2.97
N ASP A 64 17.40 -2.26 -3.35
CA ASP A 64 18.38 -3.31 -3.67
C ASP A 64 18.69 -4.15 -2.44
N ALA A 65 18.68 -5.47 -2.59
CA ALA A 65 18.98 -6.41 -1.53
C ALA A 65 20.49 -6.62 -1.31
N ALA A 66 21.27 -6.63 -2.40
CA ALA A 66 22.67 -7.05 -2.39
C ALA A 66 23.67 -5.92 -2.04
N TYR A 67 23.32 -4.66 -2.27
CA TYR A 67 24.27 -3.56 -2.17
C TYR A 67 24.10 -2.74 -0.88
N ASN A 68 25.23 -2.38 -0.27
CA ASN A 68 25.29 -1.41 0.83
C ASN A 68 25.03 0.04 0.37
N LYS A 69 24.94 0.28 -0.95
CA LYS A 69 24.54 1.56 -1.50
C LYS A 69 23.02 1.52 -1.76
N PRO A 70 22.21 2.28 -1.02
CA PRO A 70 20.77 2.27 -1.18
C PRO A 70 20.39 2.87 -2.54
N THR A 71 19.93 2.05 -3.48
CA THR A 71 19.02 2.53 -4.53
C THR A 71 17.62 2.52 -3.93
N GLN A 72 17.30 3.59 -3.21
CA GLN A 72 15.94 3.79 -2.72
C GLN A 72 15.11 4.36 -3.87
N ALA A 73 14.33 3.51 -4.52
CA ALA A 73 13.27 3.98 -5.41
C ALA A 73 11.99 4.09 -4.60
N ARG A 74 11.55 5.32 -4.32
CA ARG A 74 10.24 5.60 -3.72
C ARG A 74 9.30 6.12 -4.80
N ILE A 75 8.21 5.40 -5.00
CA ILE A 75 7.23 5.67 -6.05
C ILE A 75 6.00 6.27 -5.36
N PRO A 76 5.79 7.60 -5.44
CA PRO A 76 4.63 8.24 -4.85
C PRO A 76 3.38 7.93 -5.68
N LEU A 77 2.33 7.42 -5.05
CA LEU A 77 1.08 7.03 -5.73
C LEU A 77 -0.14 7.78 -5.18
N ARG A 78 0.04 8.81 -4.36
CA ARG A 78 -1.07 9.53 -3.72
C ARG A 78 -2.11 10.03 -4.74
N ASP A 79 -1.68 10.80 -5.73
CA ASP A 79 -2.61 11.43 -6.69
C ASP A 79 -3.27 10.39 -7.60
N THR A 80 -2.52 9.37 -8.01
CA THR A 80 -3.04 8.26 -8.83
C THR A 80 -4.05 7.42 -8.06
N LEU A 81 -3.84 7.20 -6.76
CA LEU A 81 -4.77 6.52 -5.87
C LEU A 81 -6.04 7.33 -5.60
N ILE A 82 -5.93 8.65 -5.43
CA ILE A 82 -7.11 9.54 -5.31
C ILE A 82 -7.96 9.43 -6.57
N ALA A 83 -7.35 9.58 -7.75
CA ALA A 83 -8.05 9.46 -9.03
C ALA A 83 -8.73 8.09 -9.19
N ALA A 84 -8.02 7.00 -8.85
CA ALA A 84 -8.59 5.65 -8.90
C ALA A 84 -9.81 5.50 -7.97
N SER A 85 -9.79 6.12 -6.79
CA SER A 85 -10.89 6.08 -5.83
C SER A 85 -12.12 6.87 -6.28
N ILE A 86 -11.93 8.04 -6.91
CA ILE A 86 -13.04 8.78 -7.55
C ILE A 86 -13.72 7.90 -8.60
N THR A 87 -12.94 7.32 -9.52
CA THR A 87 -13.48 6.44 -10.58
C THR A 87 -14.22 5.22 -10.02
N TYR A 88 -13.79 4.70 -8.88
CA TYR A 88 -14.45 3.56 -8.23
C TYR A 88 -15.80 3.93 -7.62
N GLU A 89 -15.90 5.09 -6.96
CA GLU A 89 -17.18 5.56 -6.41
C GLU A 89 -18.18 5.88 -7.51
N GLU A 90 -17.74 6.52 -8.60
CA GLU A 90 -18.57 6.77 -9.79
C GLU A 90 -19.14 5.47 -10.37
N LYS A 91 -18.30 4.44 -10.53
CA LYS A 91 -18.74 3.12 -11.02
C LYS A 91 -19.75 2.45 -10.09
N ASN A 92 -19.53 2.52 -8.78
CA ASN A 92 -20.44 1.91 -7.80
C ASN A 92 -21.78 2.68 -7.69
N ALA A 93 -21.77 4.00 -7.87
CA ALA A 93 -22.98 4.81 -7.91
C ALA A 93 -23.85 4.48 -9.13
N ILE A 94 -23.24 4.24 -10.30
CA ILE A 94 -23.94 3.82 -11.52
C ILE A 94 -24.56 2.42 -11.34
N GLY A 95 -23.87 1.51 -10.65
CA GLY A 95 -24.38 0.16 -10.34
C GLY A 95 -25.63 0.18 -9.45
N LYS A 96 -25.70 1.08 -8.46
CA LYS A 96 -26.88 1.25 -7.59
C LYS A 96 -28.08 1.88 -8.30
N LYS A 97 -27.86 2.73 -9.32
CA LYS A 97 -28.95 3.34 -10.11
C LYS A 97 -29.68 2.36 -11.05
N LYS A 98 -29.15 1.16 -11.31
CA LYS A 98 -29.83 0.13 -12.12
C LYS A 98 -30.77 -0.78 -11.33
N SER A 99 -30.82 -0.66 -9.99
CA SER A 99 -31.65 -1.51 -9.13
C SER A 99 -32.85 -0.81 -8.49
N ASP A 100 -32.91 0.53 -8.50
CA ASP A 100 -34.03 1.27 -7.91
C ASP A 100 -34.64 2.25 -8.92
N ASP A 101 -35.77 1.85 -9.50
CA ASP A 101 -36.77 2.77 -10.05
C ASP A 101 -37.51 3.41 -8.85
N ASN A 102 -36.81 4.25 -8.08
CA ASN A 102 -37.46 5.12 -7.11
C ASN A 102 -36.82 6.50 -7.13
N LYS A 103 -37.65 7.47 -7.49
CA LYS A 103 -37.33 8.90 -7.55
C LYS A 103 -37.18 9.41 -6.12
N ASP A 104 -35.94 9.50 -5.65
CA ASP A 104 -35.59 10.46 -4.61
C ASP A 104 -34.46 11.35 -5.12
N GLU A 105 -34.65 12.64 -4.89
CA GLU A 105 -33.84 13.76 -5.37
C GLU A 105 -32.35 13.51 -5.16
N ALA A 106 -31.60 13.59 -6.26
CA ALA A 106 -30.16 13.56 -6.23
C ALA A 106 -29.64 14.82 -5.51
N GLU A 107 -29.16 14.68 -4.28
CA GLU A 107 -28.28 15.69 -3.68
C GLU A 107 -27.09 15.93 -4.63
N PRO A 108 -26.74 17.20 -4.90
CA PRO A 108 -25.63 17.52 -5.78
C PRO A 108 -24.34 16.98 -5.17
N ALA A 109 -23.49 16.41 -6.03
CA ALA A 109 -22.17 15.91 -5.70
C ALA A 109 -21.42 16.95 -4.85
N ARG A 110 -21.23 16.63 -3.56
CA ARG A 110 -20.38 17.41 -2.69
C ARG A 110 -18.99 17.39 -3.30
N THR A 111 -18.54 18.52 -3.84
CA THR A 111 -17.12 18.78 -4.04
C THR A 111 -16.48 18.86 -2.66
N SER A 112 -16.20 17.71 -2.05
CA SER A 112 -15.45 17.62 -0.81
C SER A 112 -14.03 18.13 -1.10
N GLN A 113 -13.56 19.12 -0.34
CA GLN A 113 -12.20 19.66 -0.40
C GLN A 113 -11.14 18.66 0.12
N GLY A 114 -11.36 17.34 -0.04
CA GLY A 114 -10.51 16.27 0.49
C GLY A 114 -10.66 14.96 -0.30
N PRO A 115 -9.79 13.98 -0.04
CA PRO A 115 -9.82 12.69 -0.73
C PRO A 115 -11.17 11.97 -0.52
N PRO A 116 -11.62 11.17 -1.50
CA PRO A 116 -12.89 10.46 -1.42
C PRO A 116 -12.88 9.42 -0.28
N PRO A 117 -14.03 9.04 0.31
CA PRO A 117 -14.09 8.05 1.41
C PRO A 117 -13.48 6.69 1.07
N SER A 118 -13.47 6.30 -0.20
CA SER A 118 -12.81 5.07 -0.67
C SER A 118 -11.29 5.19 -0.85
N PHE A 119 -10.69 6.36 -0.65
CA PHE A 119 -9.24 6.54 -0.60
C PHE A 119 -8.68 5.94 0.69
N ASN A 120 -7.90 4.87 0.54
CA ASN A 120 -7.42 4.05 1.64
C ASN A 120 -5.94 3.71 1.47
N PRO A 121 -5.23 3.44 2.58
CA PRO A 121 -3.81 3.12 2.53
C PRO A 121 -3.55 1.80 1.82
N ILE A 122 -2.29 1.63 1.37
CA ILE A 122 -1.79 0.34 0.89
C ILE A 122 -1.63 -0.61 2.08
N VAL A 123 -2.26 -1.79 2.00
CA VAL A 123 -2.27 -2.80 3.07
C VAL A 123 -1.57 -4.09 2.69
N ARG A 124 -1.25 -4.28 1.41
CA ARG A 124 -0.59 -5.50 0.91
C ARG A 124 0.20 -5.22 -0.36
N VAL A 125 1.32 -5.92 -0.53
CA VAL A 125 2.15 -5.91 -1.74
C VAL A 125 2.41 -7.36 -2.15
N GLU A 126 2.47 -7.62 -3.45
CA GLU A 126 2.85 -8.90 -4.05
C GLU A 126 3.73 -8.64 -5.28
N TRP A 127 4.79 -9.44 -5.46
CA TRP A 127 5.73 -9.28 -6.57
C TRP A 127 5.93 -10.60 -7.34
N PRO A 128 4.90 -11.07 -8.07
CA PRO A 128 4.91 -12.40 -8.69
C PRO A 128 5.79 -12.49 -9.95
N SER A 129 6.06 -11.39 -10.64
CA SER A 129 6.88 -11.38 -11.86
C SER A 129 7.85 -10.19 -11.88
N PRO A 130 9.01 -10.28 -12.57
CA PRO A 130 10.01 -9.22 -12.54
C PRO A 130 9.48 -7.84 -12.93
N GLU A 131 8.53 -7.80 -13.87
CA GLU A 131 7.98 -6.57 -14.45
C GLU A 131 6.69 -6.10 -13.76
N THR A 132 6.12 -6.89 -12.84
CA THR A 132 4.80 -6.59 -12.27
C THR A 132 4.79 -6.71 -10.76
N LEU A 133 4.53 -5.58 -10.12
CA LEU A 133 4.28 -5.48 -8.69
C LEU A 133 2.80 -5.13 -8.48
N TYR A 134 2.09 -5.95 -7.72
CA TYR A 134 0.72 -5.70 -7.31
C TYR A 134 0.69 -5.13 -5.90
N PHE A 135 -0.27 -4.25 -5.64
CA PHE A 135 -0.52 -3.78 -4.29
C PHE A 135 -2.00 -3.56 -4.07
N GLN A 136 -2.44 -3.75 -2.83
CA GLN A 136 -3.84 -3.66 -2.44
C GLN A 136 -4.06 -2.46 -1.54
N THR A 137 -5.06 -1.63 -1.85
CA THR A 137 -5.58 -0.61 -0.93
C THR A 137 -6.85 -1.12 -0.26
N ALA A 138 -7.01 -0.87 1.04
CA ALA A 138 -8.24 -1.21 1.75
C ALA A 138 -8.36 -0.42 3.07
N TYR A 139 -9.58 -0.20 3.52
CA TYR A 139 -9.82 0.21 4.90
C TYR A 139 -9.77 -1.04 5.78
N VAL A 140 -8.82 -1.11 6.72
CA VAL A 140 -8.67 -2.26 7.62
C VAL A 140 -8.64 -1.81 9.07
N ARG A 141 -9.50 -2.40 9.90
CA ARG A 141 -9.46 -2.27 11.36
C ARG A 141 -9.51 -3.65 12.00
N VAL A 142 -8.64 -3.86 12.98
CA VAL A 142 -8.54 -5.13 13.71
C VAL A 142 -9.12 -4.92 15.09
N TYR A 143 -10.28 -5.51 15.36
CA TYR A 143 -10.90 -5.58 16.68
C TYR A 143 -10.64 -6.97 17.28
N THR A 144 -10.82 -7.10 18.60
CA THR A 144 -10.57 -8.36 19.32
C THR A 144 -11.37 -9.54 18.77
N ASN A 145 -12.59 -9.31 18.26
CA ASN A 145 -13.51 -10.35 17.81
C ASN A 145 -13.71 -10.37 16.29
N GLU A 146 -13.35 -9.29 15.58
CA GLU A 146 -13.62 -9.17 14.15
C GLU A 146 -12.61 -8.25 13.45
N THR A 147 -12.41 -8.47 12.15
CA THR A 147 -11.62 -7.58 11.30
C THR A 147 -12.53 -6.94 10.26
N ILE A 148 -12.69 -5.62 10.34
CA ILE A 148 -13.41 -4.86 9.31
C ILE A 148 -12.47 -4.67 8.13
N ASN A 149 -12.95 -5.00 6.94
CA ASN A 149 -12.19 -4.80 5.73
C ASN A 149 -13.10 -4.39 4.55
N THR A 150 -12.99 -3.14 4.13
CA THR A 150 -13.84 -2.54 3.09
C THR A 150 -13.00 -1.82 2.03
N PHE A 151 -13.62 -1.50 0.89
CA PHE A 151 -12.97 -0.80 -0.23
C PHE A 151 -11.72 -1.48 -0.82
N ARG A 152 -11.63 -2.82 -0.71
CA ARG A 152 -10.50 -3.59 -1.24
C ARG A 152 -10.33 -3.37 -2.74
N ARG A 153 -9.15 -2.94 -3.15
CA ARG A 153 -8.80 -2.80 -4.57
C ARG A 153 -7.37 -3.20 -4.83
N TRP A 154 -7.17 -4.03 -5.85
CA TRP A 154 -5.85 -4.33 -6.39
C TRP A 154 -5.46 -3.30 -7.45
N HIS A 155 -4.20 -2.89 -7.37
CA HIS A 155 -3.54 -2.02 -8.32
C HIS A 155 -2.30 -2.71 -8.84
N ARG A 156 -1.87 -2.29 -10.03
CA ARG A 156 -0.71 -2.87 -10.72
C ARG A 156 0.29 -1.77 -11.03
N LEU A 157 1.53 -2.00 -10.65
CA LEU A 157 2.69 -1.22 -11.02
C LEU A 157 3.51 -2.00 -12.04
N TRP A 158 3.71 -1.40 -13.21
CA TRP A 158 4.58 -1.95 -14.25
C TRP A 158 6.00 -1.43 -14.06
N LEU A 159 6.96 -2.34 -13.92
CA LEU A 159 8.37 -2.05 -13.71
C LEU A 159 9.13 -2.31 -15.01
N SER A 160 9.93 -1.34 -15.44
CA SER A 160 10.86 -1.50 -16.56
C SER A 160 12.29 -1.70 -16.03
N PRO A 161 13.10 -2.55 -16.66
CA PRO A 161 14.53 -2.62 -16.36
C PRO A 161 15.19 -1.25 -16.50
N GLN A 162 16.06 -0.91 -15.56
CA GLN A 162 16.92 0.27 -15.72
C GLN A 162 18.02 -0.08 -16.74
N ALA A 163 18.26 0.82 -17.70
CA ALA A 163 19.35 0.65 -18.66
C ALA A 163 20.67 0.48 -17.91
N ALA A 164 21.31 -0.69 -18.06
CA ALA A 164 22.63 -0.93 -17.50
C ALA A 164 23.63 -0.05 -18.25
N VAL A 165 24.19 0.96 -17.56
CA VAL A 165 25.35 1.67 -18.08
C VAL A 165 26.54 0.72 -17.91
N LEU A 166 26.89 0.01 -18.99
CA LEU A 166 28.16 -0.71 -19.08
C LEU A 166 29.28 0.31 -18.89
N LYS A 167 30.07 0.14 -17.84
CA LYS A 167 31.32 0.86 -17.61
C LYS A 167 32.48 -0.02 -18.03
#